data_AF-A0A9E1RPU2-F1
#
_entry.id   AF-A0A9E1RPU2-F1
#
_cell.length_a   1.000
_cell.length_b   1.000
_cell.length_c   1.000
_cell.angle_alpha   90.00
_cell.angle_beta   90.00
_cell.angle_gamma   90.00
#
_symmetry.space_group_name_H-M   'P 1'
#
loop_
_entity.id
_entity.type
_entity.pdbx_description
1 polymer ?
#
loop_
_entity_poly.entity_id
_entity_poly.type
_entity_poly.pdbx_seq_one_letter_code
_entity_poly.pdbx_strand_id
1 'polypeptide(L)'
;MLKTRMRRAFRLSVITALAAAFSACGGDGGGSDLVEESTEKADAACACENFGCTKDYIRWFNEVSIAREDDLSALSPEDYDTYLGNSLRAGDCQETLR
;
A
#
# COMPACT_ATOMS: atom_id res chain seq x y z
N MET A 1 -9.93 -25.99 -48.74
CA MET A 1 -9.14 -25.69 -47.52
C MET A 1 -8.44 -24.35 -47.70
N LEU A 2 -9.04 -23.26 -47.24
CA LEU A 2 -8.45 -21.92 -47.28
C LEU A 2 -7.81 -21.63 -45.90
N LYS A 3 -6.48 -21.57 -45.84
CA LYS A 3 -5.72 -21.15 -44.64
C LYS A 3 -5.50 -19.65 -44.71
N THR A 4 -6.38 -18.89 -44.06
CA THR A 4 -6.28 -17.42 -43.97
C THR A 4 -5.21 -17.04 -42.95
N ARG A 5 -4.18 -16.31 -43.40
CA ARG A 5 -3.22 -15.61 -42.55
C ARG A 5 -3.95 -14.51 -41.76
N MET A 6 -3.72 -14.43 -40.44
CA MET A 6 -3.94 -13.19 -39.68
C MET A 6 -2.65 -12.79 -38.94
N ARG A 7 -2.27 -11.53 -39.16
CA ARG A 7 -1.23 -10.76 -38.48
C ARG A 7 -1.77 -10.19 -37.16
N ARG A 8 -0.86 -9.66 -36.34
CA ARG A 8 -1.03 -8.77 -35.15
C ARG A 8 -1.01 -9.52 -33.82
N ALA A 9 -0.39 -9.04 -32.75
CA ALA A 9 0.49 -7.89 -32.55
C ALA A 9 1.28 -8.17 -31.26
N PHE A 10 2.51 -7.67 -31.24
CA PHE A 10 3.37 -7.53 -30.08
C PHE A 10 2.56 -6.89 -28.92
N ARG A 11 2.40 -7.60 -27.81
CA ARG A 11 2.03 -7.00 -26.53
C ARG A 11 3.17 -7.27 -25.57
N LEU A 12 4.05 -6.27 -25.41
CA LEU A 12 4.94 -6.18 -24.26
C LEU A 12 4.05 -6.13 -23.02
N SER A 13 3.97 -7.23 -22.29
CA SER A 13 3.55 -7.17 -20.90
C SER A 13 4.71 -6.57 -20.12
N VAL A 14 4.59 -5.27 -19.80
CA VAL A 14 5.44 -4.61 -18.81
C VAL A 14 5.09 -5.23 -17.47
N ILE A 15 5.90 -6.20 -17.04
CA ILE A 15 5.89 -6.68 -15.66
C ILE A 15 6.62 -5.61 -14.87
N THR A 16 5.86 -4.68 -14.29
CA THR A 16 6.38 -3.74 -13.31
C THR A 16 6.70 -4.54 -12.05
N ALA A 17 7.94 -5.03 -11.97
CA ALA A 17 8.49 -5.58 -10.75
C ALA A 17 8.67 -4.44 -9.75
N LEU A 18 7.62 -4.12 -9.00
CA LEU A 18 7.72 -3.28 -7.81
C LEU A 18 8.24 -4.17 -6.66
N ALA A 19 9.51 -4.56 -6.76
CA ALA A 19 10.23 -5.08 -5.61
C ALA A 19 10.59 -3.87 -4.73
N ALA A 20 9.62 -3.43 -3.94
CA ALA A 20 9.89 -2.51 -2.84
C ALA A 20 10.79 -3.26 -1.86
N ALA A 21 12.06 -2.89 -1.86
CA ALA A 21 13.01 -3.29 -0.85
C ALA A 21 12.55 -2.71 0.49
N PHE A 22 11.79 -3.48 1.26
CA PHE A 22 11.54 -3.24 2.68
C PHE A 22 12.82 -3.53 3.46
N SER A 23 13.77 -2.60 3.38
CA SER A 23 14.86 -2.49 4.34
C SER A 23 14.37 -1.61 5.50
N ALA A 24 13.59 -2.17 6.40
CA ALA A 24 13.31 -1.59 7.70
C ALA A 24 13.29 -2.71 8.74
N CYS A 25 14.49 -3.19 9.08
CA CYS A 25 14.72 -4.05 10.23
C CYS A 25 15.33 -3.18 11.32
N GLY A 26 14.58 -2.90 12.39
CA GLY A 26 15.12 -2.36 13.62
C GLY A 26 14.11 -1.62 14.48
N GLY A 27 13.56 -2.28 15.50
CA GLY A 27 12.75 -1.62 16.53
C GLY A 27 11.95 -2.59 17.39
N ASP A 28 12.62 -3.29 18.30
CA ASP A 28 11.99 -4.17 19.30
C ASP A 28 11.27 -3.29 20.35
N GLY A 29 9.93 -3.23 20.32
CA GLY A 29 9.13 -2.66 21.41
C GLY A 29 7.85 -1.95 20.97
N GLY A 30 6.75 -2.70 20.80
CA GLY A 30 5.36 -2.21 20.83
C GLY A 30 4.87 -1.36 19.65
N GLY A 31 5.74 -0.60 18.99
CA GLY A 31 5.43 0.19 17.80
C GLY A 31 5.49 -0.60 16.49
N SER A 32 6.20 -1.73 16.47
CA SER A 32 6.36 -2.55 15.26
C SER A 32 5.04 -3.05 14.70
N ASP A 33 4.08 -3.40 15.54
CA ASP A 33 2.81 -3.99 15.09
C ASP A 33 1.99 -2.97 14.29
N LEU A 34 1.95 -1.70 14.73
CA LEU A 34 1.25 -0.64 14.01
C LEU A 34 1.96 -0.26 12.71
N VAL A 35 3.29 -0.24 12.72
CA VAL A 35 4.09 0.03 11.51
C VAL A 35 3.91 -1.09 10.49
N GLU A 36 3.98 -2.35 10.92
CA GLU A 36 3.75 -3.53 10.09
C GLU A 36 2.32 -3.54 9.53
N GLU A 37 1.31 -3.36 10.38
CA GLU A 37 -0.09 -3.33 9.92
C GLU A 37 -0.32 -2.17 8.94
N SER A 38 0.22 -0.98 9.20
CA SER A 38 0.10 0.17 8.28
C SER A 38 0.77 -0.11 6.93
N THR A 39 1.88 -0.84 6.93
CA THR A 39 2.61 -1.23 5.73
C THR A 39 1.78 -2.18 4.88
N GLU A 40 1.23 -3.24 5.50
CA GLU A 40 0.36 -4.20 4.81
C GLU A 40 -0.87 -3.51 4.21
N LYS A 41 -1.49 -2.59 4.94
CA LYS A 41 -2.68 -1.86 4.48
C LYS A 41 -2.34 -0.94 3.31
N ALA A 42 -1.19 -0.26 3.35
CA ALA A 42 -0.73 0.56 2.24
C ALA A 42 -0.40 -0.29 0.99
N ASP A 43 0.26 -1.43 1.15
CA ASP A 43 0.53 -2.36 0.06
C ASP A 43 -0.77 -2.90 -0.56
N ALA A 44 -1.74 -3.27 0.28
CA ALA A 44 -3.04 -3.75 -0.18
C ALA A 44 -3.85 -2.68 -0.91
N ALA A 45 -3.80 -1.41 -0.46
CA ALA A 45 -4.41 -0.29 -1.16
C ALA A 45 -3.78 -0.07 -2.54
N CYS A 46 -2.45 -0.18 -2.64
CA CYS A 46 -1.73 -0.03 -3.90
C CYS A 46 -1.89 -1.23 -4.86
N ALA A 47 -2.27 -2.40 -4.35
CA ALA A 47 -2.59 -3.57 -5.17
C ALA A 47 -4.02 -3.56 -5.72
N CYS A 48 -4.88 -2.65 -5.27
CA CYS A 48 -6.27 -2.58 -5.71
C CYS A 48 -6.41 -2.15 -7.18
N GLU A 49 -7.28 -2.83 -7.92
CA GLU A 49 -7.57 -2.51 -9.33
C GLU A 49 -8.68 -1.44 -9.50
N ASN A 50 -9.37 -1.06 -8.43
CA ASN A 50 -10.43 -0.07 -8.48
C ASN A 50 -10.58 0.70 -7.16
N PHE A 51 -11.17 1.90 -7.23
CA PHE A 51 -11.37 2.77 -6.08
C PHE A 51 -12.12 2.10 -4.92
N GLY A 52 -13.11 1.25 -5.22
CA GLY A 52 -13.92 0.56 -4.21
C GLY A 52 -13.10 -0.31 -3.27
N CYS A 53 -12.11 -1.04 -3.81
CA CYS A 53 -11.22 -1.92 -3.06
C CYS A 53 -10.37 -1.19 -2.01
N THR A 54 -10.05 0.09 -2.24
CA THR A 54 -9.18 0.86 -1.32
C THR A 54 -9.90 1.38 -0.07
N LYS A 55 -11.24 1.43 -0.09
CA LYS A 55 -12.04 2.12 0.95
C LYS A 55 -11.84 1.54 2.34
N ASP A 56 -11.70 0.22 2.46
CA ASP A 56 -11.53 -0.44 3.75
C ASP A 56 -10.16 -0.15 4.36
N TYR A 57 -9.11 -0.06 3.53
CA TYR A 57 -7.76 0.27 3.98
C TYR A 57 -7.66 1.74 4.40
N ILE A 58 -8.25 2.66 3.64
CA ILE A 58 -8.28 4.09 4.01
C ILE A 58 -9.15 4.32 5.24
N ARG A 59 -10.26 3.57 5.40
CA ARG A 59 -11.06 3.63 6.63
C ARG A 59 -10.22 3.24 7.84
N TRP A 60 -9.43 2.16 7.73
CA TRP A 60 -8.56 1.73 8.83
C TRP A 60 -7.57 2.83 9.24
N PHE A 61 -6.89 3.50 8.29
CA PHE A 61 -5.98 4.62 8.62
C PHE A 61 -6.69 5.75 9.37
N ASN A 62 -7.91 6.09 8.96
CA ASN A 62 -8.69 7.12 9.65
C ASN A 62 -9.11 6.67 11.05
N GLU A 63 -9.53 5.42 11.21
CA GLU A 63 -9.92 4.86 12.50
C GLU A 63 -8.74 4.83 13.48
N VAL A 64 -7.55 4.40 13.05
CA VAL A 64 -6.34 4.42 13.90
C VAL A 64 -5.98 5.86 14.28
N SER A 65 -5.98 6.79 13.31
CA SER A 65 -5.62 8.20 13.54
C SER A 65 -6.58 8.95 14.46
N ILE A 66 -7.80 8.43 14.69
CA ILE A 66 -8.81 9.07 15.55
C ILE A 66 -8.97 8.31 16.87
N ALA A 67 -8.97 6.98 16.84
CA ALA A 67 -9.36 6.13 17.97
C ALA A 67 -8.18 5.49 18.72
N ARG A 68 -6.97 5.53 18.14
CA ARG A 68 -5.75 4.92 18.72
C ARG A 68 -4.63 5.96 18.87
N GLU A 69 -4.99 7.18 19.29
CA GLU A 69 -4.04 8.28 19.48
C GLU A 69 -2.94 7.92 20.49
N ASP A 70 -3.28 7.21 21.58
CA ASP A 70 -2.30 6.75 22.57
C ASP A 70 -1.24 5.82 21.94
N ASP A 71 -1.66 4.87 21.11
CA ASP A 71 -0.74 3.94 20.43
C ASP A 71 0.16 4.69 19.44
N LEU A 72 -0.39 5.66 18.70
CA LEU A 72 0.39 6.51 17.79
C LEU A 72 1.37 7.41 18.55
N SER A 73 0.97 7.93 19.71
CA SER A 73 1.83 8.76 20.57
C SER A 73 2.97 7.97 21.22
N ALA A 74 2.79 6.64 21.36
CA ALA A 74 3.78 5.73 21.90
C ALA A 74 4.83 5.29 20.87
N LEU A 75 4.59 5.55 19.57
CA LEU A 75 5.56 5.27 18.52
C LEU A 75 6.82 6.12 18.69
N SER A 76 7.96 5.56 18.30
CA SER A 76 9.15 6.37 18.08
C SER A 76 8.89 7.38 16.95
N PRO A 77 9.61 8.52 16.89
CA PRO A 77 9.45 9.45 15.78
C PRO A 77 9.64 8.81 14.40
N GLU A 78 10.58 7.85 14.29
CA GLU A 78 10.85 7.12 13.05
C GLU A 78 9.69 6.17 12.66
N ASP A 79 9.11 5.48 13.64
CA ASP A 79 7.95 4.60 13.43
C ASP A 79 6.71 5.41 13.07
N TYR A 80 6.51 6.57 13.71
CA TYR A 80 5.42 7.49 13.39
C TYR A 80 5.54 8.05 11.98
N ASP A 81 6.75 8.47 11.57
CA ASP A 81 7.01 8.94 10.20
C ASP A 81 6.76 7.82 9.18
N THR A 82 7.10 6.58 9.52
CA THR A 82 6.82 5.41 8.68
C THR A 82 5.31 5.15 8.56
N TYR A 83 4.57 5.16 9.67
CA TYR A 83 3.11 5.06 9.67
C TYR A 83 2.46 6.15 8.81
N LEU A 84 2.89 7.40 8.98
CA LEU A 84 2.38 8.54 8.20
C LEU A 84 2.70 8.38 6.71
N GLY A 85 3.93 7.98 6.38
CA GLY A 85 4.36 7.68 5.02
C GLY A 85 3.49 6.60 4.36
N ASN A 86 3.15 5.54 5.09
CA ASN A 86 2.24 4.50 4.61
C ASN A 86 0.82 5.03 4.37
N SER A 87 0.29 5.85 5.29
CA SER A 87 -1.03 6.47 5.13
C SER A 87 -1.10 7.36 3.88
N LEU A 88 -0.05 8.16 3.63
CA LEU A 88 0.03 9.01 2.44
C LEU A 88 0.12 8.17 1.17
N ARG A 89 0.99 7.14 1.16
CA ARG A 89 1.15 6.23 0.02
C ARG A 89 -0.16 5.52 -0.34
N ALA A 90 -0.91 5.06 0.65
CA ALA A 90 -2.23 4.45 0.43
C ALA A 90 -3.21 5.45 -0.22
N GLY A 91 -3.20 6.70 0.24
CA GLY A 91 -4.00 7.79 -0.32
C GLY A 91 -3.67 8.09 -1.79
N ASP A 92 -2.39 8.17 -2.12
CA ASP A 92 -1.92 8.40 -3.51
C ASP A 92 -2.34 7.27 -4.46
N CYS A 93 -2.22 6.02 -4.01
CA CYS A 93 -2.70 4.85 -4.76
C CYS A 93 -4.22 4.88 -4.94
N GLN A 94 -4.99 5.26 -3.92
CA GLN A 94 -6.43 5.43 -4.04
C GLN A 94 -6.80 6.53 -5.04
N GLU A 95 -6.11 7.68 -5.02
CA GLU A 95 -6.40 8.81 -5.90
C GLU A 95 -6.14 8.46 -7.37
N THR A 96 -5.11 7.66 -7.65
CA THR A 96 -4.80 7.15 -9.00
C THR A 96 -5.95 6.34 -9.61
N LEU A 97 -6.85 5.79 -8.78
CA LEU A 97 -7.99 4.97 -9.20
C LEU A 97 -9.31 5.76 -9.37
N ARG A 98 -9.31 7.08 -9.13
CA ARG A 98 -10.47 7.97 -9.34
C ARG A 98 -10.51 8.51 -10.77
#